data_AF-A0A956UR36-F1
#
_entry.id   AF-A0A956UR36-F1
#
_cell.length_a   1.000
_cell.length_b   1.000
_cell.length_c   1.000
_cell.angle_alpha   90.00
_cell.angle_beta   90.00
_cell.angle_gamma   90.00
#
_symmetry.space_group_name_H-M   'P 1'
#
loop_
_entity.id
_entity.type
_entity.pdbx_description
1 polymer ?
#
loop_
_entity_poly.entity_id
_entity_poly.type
_entity_poly.pdbx_seq_one_letter_code
_entity_poly.pdbx_strand_id
1 'polypeptide(L)'
;MTVRVFVPRDSSARSVGADEVADAILMRGNDVEVVRTGSRGMFWLEPLVEVETAGGRVGYGPVAPEDVESLFAAGFLHGGEHPLSRGLINEIEYLARQERVTFERCGVINPLSIADYEASGGYRGLKNALELGPAATAEEVTASGLRGRGGAGFPTGIKWKTVLDQPAGQKYVVCNADEGDSGNFADRMLMEGDPFLLIEGMTIAAVSVGASGGYIYLRSEYPDALLTLTEALAAARDAGYLGKAIAGSDHEFDIEVRVGAGAYICGEETAMLESLEGKRGVVRAKPPLPAIAGLF
;
A
#
# COMPACT_ATOMS: atom_id res chain seq x y z
N MET A 1 -12.59 29.78 -0.85
CA MET A 1 -12.11 28.50 -1.43
C MET A 1 -11.44 27.77 -0.29
N THR A 2 -11.83 26.52 -0.04
CA THR A 2 -11.19 25.70 0.99
C THR A 2 -9.78 25.33 0.53
N VAL A 3 -8.78 25.56 1.37
CA VAL A 3 -7.38 25.21 1.07
C VAL A 3 -7.13 23.77 1.53
N ARG A 4 -6.55 22.94 0.66
CA ARG A 4 -6.16 21.57 1.01
C ARG A 4 -4.79 21.57 1.68
N VAL A 5 -4.74 21.00 2.88
CA VAL A 5 -3.53 20.78 3.67
C VAL A 5 -3.38 19.28 3.87
N PHE A 6 -2.20 18.75 3.59
CA PHE A 6 -1.93 17.32 3.67
C PHE A 6 -1.08 17.05 4.92
N VAL A 7 -1.55 16.16 5.78
CA VAL A 7 -0.84 15.75 7.00
C VAL A 7 -0.77 14.24 7.02
N PRO A 8 0.43 13.63 6.97
CA PRO A 8 0.56 12.18 6.91
C PRO A 8 -0.12 11.45 8.09
N ARG A 9 -0.66 10.27 7.81
CA ARG A 9 -1.21 9.31 8.78
C ARG A 9 -0.46 7.97 8.83
N ASP A 10 0.66 7.88 8.11
CA ASP A 10 1.60 6.76 8.24
C ASP A 10 2.08 6.66 9.70
N SER A 11 2.25 5.44 10.20
CA SER A 11 2.63 5.16 11.57
C SER A 11 3.97 5.80 11.96
N SER A 12 4.92 5.95 11.04
CA SER A 12 6.13 6.75 11.28
C SER A 12 5.79 8.21 11.59
N ALA A 13 4.92 8.84 10.82
CA ALA A 13 4.54 10.24 11.02
C ALA A 13 3.71 10.42 12.29
N ARG A 14 2.77 9.50 12.56
CA ARG A 14 1.98 9.51 13.80
C ARG A 14 2.86 9.33 15.03
N SER A 15 3.90 8.51 14.96
CA SER A 15 4.84 8.32 16.08
C SER A 15 5.60 9.59 16.49
N VAL A 16 5.64 10.61 15.63
CA VAL A 16 6.30 11.90 15.87
C VAL A 16 5.31 13.08 15.92
N GLY A 17 4.02 12.81 16.14
CA GLY A 17 3.03 13.85 16.47
C GLY A 17 2.13 14.32 15.32
N ALA A 18 2.03 13.56 14.21
CA ALA A 18 1.26 14.00 13.05
C ALA A 18 -0.26 14.10 13.30
N ASP A 19 -0.82 13.32 14.23
CA ASP A 19 -2.25 13.42 14.59
C ASP A 19 -2.51 14.74 15.32
N GLU A 20 -1.66 15.09 16.27
CA GLU A 20 -1.74 16.33 17.04
C GLU A 20 -1.54 17.57 16.14
N VAL A 21 -0.67 17.48 15.13
CA VAL A 21 -0.51 18.53 14.12
C VAL A 21 -1.77 18.69 13.27
N ALA A 22 -2.39 17.58 12.83
CA ALA A 22 -3.65 17.64 12.08
C ALA A 22 -4.78 18.30 12.89
N ASP A 23 -4.91 17.91 14.16
CA ASP A 23 -5.91 18.46 15.08
C ASP A 23 -5.69 19.96 15.32
N ALA A 24 -4.44 20.38 15.55
CA ALA A 24 -4.07 21.78 15.75
C ALA A 24 -4.39 22.65 14.52
N ILE A 25 -4.19 22.12 13.30
CA ILE A 25 -4.55 22.81 12.05
C ILE A 25 -6.08 22.96 11.94
N LEU A 26 -6.83 21.90 12.19
CA LEU A 26 -8.30 21.90 12.13
C LEU A 26 -8.92 22.86 13.14
N MET A 27 -8.37 22.97 14.35
CA MET A 27 -8.88 23.88 15.37
C MET A 27 -8.74 25.37 15.01
N ARG A 28 -7.82 25.71 14.10
CA ARG A 28 -7.50 27.11 13.75
C ARG A 28 -8.08 27.56 12.41
N GLY A 29 -8.21 26.65 11.45
CA GLY A 29 -8.60 26.96 10.07
C GLY A 29 -10.07 26.66 9.76
N ASN A 30 -10.92 27.69 9.70
CA ASN A 30 -12.33 27.53 9.28
C ASN A 30 -12.50 27.22 7.77
N ASP A 31 -11.45 27.44 6.96
CA ASP A 31 -11.45 27.24 5.50
C ASP A 31 -10.34 26.26 5.05
N VAL A 32 -10.05 25.25 5.86
CA VAL A 32 -9.03 24.22 5.57
C VAL A 32 -9.66 22.84 5.47
N GLU A 33 -9.30 22.10 4.43
CA GLU A 33 -9.53 20.66 4.33
C GLU A 33 -8.23 19.95 4.67
N VAL A 34 -8.22 19.18 5.76
CA VAL A 34 -7.06 18.35 6.12
C VAL A 34 -7.20 16.97 5.49
N VAL A 35 -6.34 16.69 4.51
CA VAL A 35 -6.24 15.39 3.84
C VAL A 35 -5.19 14.56 4.56
N ARG A 36 -5.59 13.42 5.12
CA ARG A 36 -4.68 12.50 5.81
C ARG A 36 -4.04 11.52 4.83
N THR A 37 -2.83 11.81 4.35
CA THR A 37 -2.11 11.02 3.32
C THR A 37 -1.22 9.92 3.90
N GLY A 38 -0.66 9.05 3.06
CA GLY A 38 0.55 8.30 3.45
C GLY A 38 1.76 9.23 3.70
N SER A 39 2.93 8.66 3.99
CA SER A 39 4.20 9.41 4.04
C SER A 39 4.85 9.48 2.65
N ARG A 40 5.58 10.58 2.39
CA ARG A 40 6.49 10.70 1.25
C ARG A 40 7.74 9.81 1.38
N GLY A 41 8.05 9.32 2.58
CA GLY A 41 9.24 8.51 2.89
C GLY A 41 10.47 9.31 3.35
N MET A 42 10.35 10.63 3.52
CA MET A 42 11.40 11.48 4.05
C MET A 42 11.27 11.60 5.57
N PHE A 43 11.49 10.51 6.29
CA PHE A 43 11.13 10.43 7.72
C PHE A 43 11.83 11.45 8.63
N TRP A 44 12.96 12.02 8.23
CA TRP A 44 13.61 13.12 8.98
C TRP A 44 12.86 14.46 8.89
N LEU A 45 11.86 14.56 8.00
CA LEU A 45 10.96 15.70 7.85
C LEU A 45 9.56 15.44 8.40
N GLU A 46 9.27 14.24 8.92
CA GLU A 46 7.95 13.96 9.48
C GLU A 46 7.78 14.60 10.86
N PRO A 47 6.61 15.17 11.20
CA PRO A 47 5.43 15.36 10.34
C PRO A 47 5.69 16.37 9.22
N LEU A 48 5.54 15.93 7.96
CA LEU A 48 5.73 16.76 6.77
C LEU A 48 4.36 17.28 6.32
N VAL A 49 4.04 18.51 6.69
CA VAL A 49 2.81 19.18 6.28
C VAL A 49 2.98 19.71 4.86
N GLU A 50 2.06 19.38 3.97
CA GLU A 50 2.01 19.97 2.62
C GLU A 50 0.80 20.88 2.47
N VAL A 51 0.90 21.89 1.63
CA VAL A 51 -0.22 22.76 1.25
C VAL A 51 -0.35 22.81 -0.26
N GLU A 52 -1.58 22.73 -0.76
CA GLU A 52 -1.86 22.91 -2.18
C GLU A 52 -1.76 24.39 -2.57
N THR A 53 -0.91 24.70 -3.56
CA THR A 53 -0.78 26.05 -4.13
C THR A 53 -0.92 25.99 -5.65
N ALA A 54 -1.01 27.15 -6.31
CA ALA A 54 -1.04 27.23 -7.77
C ALA A 54 0.24 26.66 -8.44
N GLY A 55 1.37 26.63 -7.73
CA GLY A 55 2.64 26.08 -8.23
C GLY A 55 2.84 24.59 -7.92
N GLY A 56 1.87 23.94 -7.27
CA GLY A 56 2.01 22.57 -6.75
C GLY A 56 2.05 22.55 -5.22
N ARG A 57 2.39 21.39 -4.64
CA ARG A 57 2.43 21.24 -3.18
C ARG A 57 3.74 21.75 -2.59
N VAL A 58 3.63 22.65 -1.63
CA VAL A 58 4.76 23.19 -0.85
C VAL A 58 4.82 22.48 0.50
N GLY A 59 6.02 22.10 0.94
CA GLY A 59 6.24 21.35 2.18
C GLY A 59 6.75 22.19 3.35
N TYR A 60 6.37 21.78 4.56
CA TYR A 60 6.85 22.28 5.84
C TYR A 60 7.17 21.09 6.74
N GLY A 61 8.39 20.98 7.27
CA GLY A 61 8.72 19.86 8.13
C GLY A 61 10.14 19.88 8.71
N PRO A 62 10.39 19.17 9.84
CA PRO A 62 9.37 18.51 10.67
C PRO A 62 8.54 19.53 11.45
N VAL A 63 7.22 19.38 11.46
CA VAL A 63 6.28 20.27 12.16
C VAL A 63 5.88 19.65 13.49
N ALA A 64 6.12 20.35 14.60
CA ALA A 64 5.53 20.01 15.89
C ALA A 64 4.18 20.73 16.09
N PRO A 65 3.30 20.26 16.98
CA PRO A 65 2.03 20.94 17.27
C PRO A 65 2.20 22.42 17.67
N GLU A 66 3.31 22.75 18.34
CA GLU A 66 3.61 24.12 18.77
C GLU A 66 3.96 25.06 17.60
N ASP A 67 4.43 24.52 16.47
CA ASP A 67 4.82 25.30 15.28
C ASP A 67 3.61 25.73 14.43
N VAL A 68 2.42 25.13 14.67
CA VAL A 68 1.23 25.39 13.84
C VAL A 68 0.85 26.86 13.90
N GLU A 69 0.93 27.50 15.07
CA GLU A 69 0.62 28.92 15.18
C GLU A 69 1.55 29.80 14.33
N SER A 70 2.85 29.56 14.34
CA SER A 70 3.81 30.33 13.54
C SER A 70 3.66 30.06 12.05
N LEU A 71 3.28 28.85 11.64
CA LEU A 71 2.94 28.53 10.24
C LEU A 71 1.75 29.38 9.75
N PHE A 72 0.65 29.43 10.50
CA PHE A 72 -0.49 30.28 10.16
C PHE A 72 -0.09 31.76 10.10
N ALA A 73 0.71 32.25 11.05
CA ALA A 73 1.21 33.62 11.05
C ALA A 73 2.10 33.94 9.83
N ALA A 74 2.84 32.95 9.34
CA ALA A 74 3.67 33.05 8.14
C ALA A 74 2.88 32.92 6.83
N GLY A 75 1.58 32.66 6.87
CA GLY A 75 0.75 32.50 5.67
C GLY A 75 1.02 31.18 4.94
N PHE A 76 1.34 30.10 5.66
CA PHE A 76 1.65 28.80 5.05
C PHE A 76 0.52 28.27 4.15
N LEU A 77 -0.75 28.61 4.40
CA LEU A 77 -1.89 28.25 3.54
C LEU A 77 -1.76 28.72 2.08
N HIS A 78 -0.82 29.61 1.80
CA HIS A 78 -0.51 30.11 0.46
C HIS A 78 0.95 29.90 0.07
N GLY A 79 1.66 29.00 0.74
CA GLY A 79 3.08 28.74 0.49
C GLY A 79 4.02 29.79 1.08
N GLY A 80 3.61 30.48 2.15
CA GLY A 80 4.44 31.49 2.82
C GLY A 80 5.77 30.95 3.34
N GLU A 81 6.79 31.81 3.40
CA GLU A 81 8.13 31.49 3.91
C GLU A 81 8.12 31.25 5.43
N HIS A 82 8.72 30.15 5.87
CA HIS A 82 8.85 29.76 7.27
C HIS A 82 10.18 29.02 7.47
N PRO A 83 10.81 29.03 8.66
CA PRO A 83 12.03 28.24 8.90
C PRO A 83 11.90 26.74 8.61
N LEU A 84 10.67 26.21 8.63
CA LEU A 84 10.37 24.81 8.29
C LEU A 84 10.07 24.58 6.80
N SER A 85 10.02 25.63 5.98
CA SER A 85 9.73 25.53 4.54
C SER A 85 10.76 24.64 3.82
N ARG A 86 10.25 23.77 2.94
CA ARG A 86 11.04 22.88 2.08
C ARG A 86 10.85 23.15 0.59
N GLY A 87 10.07 24.18 0.25
CA GLY A 87 9.72 24.52 -1.13
C GLY A 87 8.80 23.47 -1.75
N LEU A 88 8.84 23.35 -3.07
CA LEU A 88 8.03 22.39 -3.82
C LEU A 88 8.49 20.95 -3.48
N ILE A 89 7.54 20.12 -3.03
CA ILE A 89 7.83 18.76 -2.57
C ILE A 89 8.55 17.92 -3.62
N ASN A 90 8.12 18.01 -4.88
CA ASN A 90 8.70 17.24 -5.98
C ASN A 90 10.08 17.76 -6.42
N GLU A 91 10.52 18.93 -5.95
CA GLU A 91 11.85 19.49 -6.23
C GLU A 91 12.87 19.18 -5.12
N ILE A 92 12.42 18.64 -3.98
CA ILE A 92 13.34 18.18 -2.93
C ILE A 92 14.23 17.08 -3.51
N GLU A 93 15.55 17.31 -3.51
CA GLU A 93 16.53 16.47 -4.23
C GLU A 93 16.36 14.98 -3.94
N TYR A 94 16.09 14.61 -2.68
CA TYR A 94 15.88 13.22 -2.28
C TYR A 94 14.72 12.54 -3.03
N LEU A 95 13.61 13.26 -3.27
CA LEU A 95 12.47 12.74 -4.02
C LEU A 95 12.69 12.87 -5.52
N ALA A 96 13.20 14.01 -5.98
CA ALA A 96 13.38 14.32 -7.39
C ALA A 96 14.30 13.34 -8.13
N ARG A 97 15.22 12.68 -7.40
CA ARG A 97 16.17 11.71 -7.94
C ARG A 97 15.68 10.25 -7.91
N GLN A 98 14.44 10.00 -7.54
CA GLN A 98 13.87 8.65 -7.45
C GLN A 98 13.07 8.26 -8.69
N GLU A 99 13.12 6.98 -9.04
CA GLU A 99 12.19 6.35 -9.98
C GLU A 99 11.08 5.65 -9.20
N ARG A 100 10.04 6.40 -8.83
CA ARG A 100 8.92 5.88 -8.02
C ARG A 100 7.87 5.20 -8.88
N VAL A 101 8.17 3.97 -9.33
CA VAL A 101 7.20 3.16 -10.09
C VAL A 101 6.12 2.57 -9.16
N THR A 102 6.52 1.84 -8.11
CA THR A 102 5.57 1.25 -7.16
C THR A 102 5.06 2.27 -6.14
N PHE A 103 5.92 3.19 -5.71
CA PHE A 103 5.61 4.16 -4.66
C PHE A 103 5.07 5.49 -5.21
N GLU A 104 4.63 5.55 -6.47
CA GLU A 104 4.20 6.80 -7.14
C GLU A 104 3.18 7.59 -6.32
N ARG A 105 2.22 6.90 -5.69
CA ARG A 105 1.11 7.51 -4.95
C ARG A 105 1.33 7.63 -3.44
N CYS A 106 2.32 6.94 -2.86
CA CYS A 106 2.56 7.02 -1.41
C CYS A 106 2.92 8.44 -0.99
N GLY A 107 2.09 9.04 -0.12
CA GLY A 107 2.20 10.43 0.32
C GLY A 107 1.59 11.46 -0.63
N VAL A 108 0.99 11.03 -1.74
CA VAL A 108 0.31 11.91 -2.70
C VAL A 108 -1.20 11.90 -2.46
N ILE A 109 -1.80 10.73 -2.27
CA ILE A 109 -3.25 10.54 -2.18
C ILE A 109 -3.70 10.31 -0.74
N ASN A 110 -5.01 10.46 -0.50
CA ASN A 110 -5.63 9.84 0.67
C ASN A 110 -5.65 8.30 0.46
N PRO A 111 -4.95 7.50 1.31
CA PRO A 111 -4.82 6.06 1.12
C PRO A 111 -6.15 5.30 1.20
N LEU A 112 -7.20 5.90 1.76
CA LEU A 112 -8.53 5.30 1.89
C LEU A 112 -9.56 5.86 0.90
N SER A 113 -9.14 6.73 -0.02
CA SER A 113 -10.01 7.27 -1.07
C SER A 113 -9.86 6.46 -2.35
N ILE A 114 -10.88 5.66 -2.68
CA ILE A 114 -10.95 5.00 -4.00
C ILE A 114 -10.94 6.03 -5.12
N ALA A 115 -11.63 7.15 -4.95
CA ALA A 115 -11.68 8.22 -5.94
C ALA A 115 -10.28 8.80 -6.21
N ASP A 116 -9.46 9.02 -5.17
CA ASP A 116 -8.09 9.50 -5.35
C ASP A 116 -7.22 8.45 -6.06
N TYR A 117 -7.41 7.17 -5.71
CA TYR A 117 -6.69 6.06 -6.34
C TYR A 117 -7.01 5.97 -7.84
N GLU A 118 -8.30 5.95 -8.20
CA GLU A 118 -8.76 5.92 -9.60
C GLU A 118 -8.31 7.16 -10.38
N ALA A 119 -8.45 8.36 -9.80
CA ALA A 119 -8.02 9.62 -10.42
C ALA A 119 -6.50 9.64 -10.69
N SER A 120 -5.74 8.89 -9.90
CA SER A 120 -4.29 8.70 -10.06
C SER A 120 -3.91 7.50 -10.92
N GLY A 121 -4.86 6.95 -11.69
CA GLY A 121 -4.65 5.84 -12.61
C GLY A 121 -4.78 4.44 -12.01
N GLY A 122 -5.22 4.33 -10.76
CA GLY A 122 -5.56 3.05 -10.12
C GLY A 122 -6.63 2.26 -10.87
N TYR A 123 -6.59 0.94 -10.73
CA TYR A 123 -7.46 -0.04 -11.41
C TYR A 123 -7.38 -0.09 -12.94
N ARG A 124 -6.51 0.72 -13.57
CA ARG A 124 -6.22 0.60 -15.01
C ARG A 124 -5.53 -0.73 -15.31
N GLY A 125 -4.63 -1.19 -14.43
CA GLY A 125 -3.96 -2.48 -14.58
C GLY A 125 -4.93 -3.64 -14.49
N LEU A 126 -5.85 -3.59 -13.52
CA LEU A 126 -6.91 -4.58 -13.36
C LEU A 126 -7.84 -4.65 -14.57
N LYS A 127 -8.32 -3.51 -15.07
CA LYS A 127 -9.18 -3.45 -16.27
C LYS A 127 -8.49 -4.10 -17.47
N ASN A 128 -7.22 -3.76 -17.69
CA ASN A 128 -6.43 -4.39 -18.77
C ASN A 128 -6.26 -5.90 -18.57
N ALA A 129 -5.99 -6.36 -17.34
CA ALA A 129 -5.84 -7.79 -17.04
C ALA A 129 -7.13 -8.59 -17.31
N LEU A 130 -8.29 -8.02 -16.96
CA LEU A 130 -9.60 -8.60 -17.26
C LEU A 130 -9.87 -8.69 -18.77
N GLU A 131 -9.43 -7.69 -19.55
CA GLU A 131 -9.56 -7.69 -21.02
C GLU A 131 -8.61 -8.69 -21.70
N LEU A 132 -7.36 -8.77 -21.24
CA LEU A 132 -6.34 -9.68 -21.77
C LEU A 132 -6.63 -11.15 -21.43
N GLY A 133 -7.19 -11.38 -20.24
CA GLY A 133 -7.45 -12.70 -19.71
C GLY A 133 -6.22 -13.35 -19.04
N PRO A 134 -6.38 -14.55 -18.45
CA PRO A 134 -5.42 -15.10 -17.50
C PRO A 134 -4.02 -15.38 -18.06
N ALA A 135 -3.96 -16.09 -19.20
CA ALA A 135 -2.69 -16.51 -19.79
C ALA A 135 -1.87 -15.33 -20.31
N ALA A 136 -2.52 -14.40 -21.03
CA ALA A 136 -1.87 -13.21 -21.56
C ALA A 136 -1.38 -12.28 -20.43
N THR A 137 -2.13 -12.17 -19.33
CA THR A 137 -1.67 -11.41 -18.16
C THR A 137 -0.42 -12.02 -17.52
N ALA A 138 -0.35 -13.34 -17.38
CA ALA A 138 0.85 -14.02 -16.88
C ALA A 138 2.06 -13.87 -17.83
N GLU A 139 1.83 -13.81 -19.14
CA GLU A 139 2.85 -13.54 -20.15
C GLU A 139 3.38 -12.11 -20.05
N GLU A 140 2.52 -11.09 -19.88
CA GLU A 140 2.92 -9.70 -19.66
C GLU A 140 3.81 -9.55 -18.41
N VAL A 141 3.46 -10.20 -17.30
CA VAL A 141 4.29 -10.22 -16.08
C VAL A 141 5.61 -10.96 -16.29
N THR A 142 5.64 -11.95 -17.16
CA THR A 142 6.89 -12.63 -17.55
C THR A 142 7.77 -11.71 -18.40
N ALA A 143 7.17 -11.05 -19.39
CA ALA A 143 7.85 -10.13 -20.30
C ALA A 143 8.40 -8.89 -19.59
N SER A 144 7.76 -8.44 -18.51
CA SER A 144 8.24 -7.32 -17.69
C SER A 144 9.55 -7.62 -16.95
N GLY A 145 9.93 -8.90 -16.83
CA GLY A 145 11.12 -9.32 -16.09
C GLY A 145 10.97 -9.20 -14.57
N LEU A 146 9.74 -9.11 -14.05
CA LEU A 146 9.51 -8.99 -12.60
C LEU A 146 10.05 -10.21 -11.85
N ARG A 147 10.79 -9.95 -10.78
CA ARG A 147 11.34 -10.95 -9.85
C ARG A 147 10.77 -10.71 -8.46
N GLY A 148 10.65 -11.78 -7.67
CA GLY A 148 10.18 -11.72 -6.29
C GLY A 148 11.01 -10.75 -5.44
N ARG A 149 10.33 -9.79 -4.82
CA ARG A 149 10.96 -8.71 -4.04
C ARG A 149 11.25 -9.04 -2.58
N GLY A 150 10.75 -10.18 -2.08
CA GLY A 150 11.11 -10.72 -0.75
C GLY A 150 12.50 -11.37 -0.67
N GLY A 151 13.48 -10.92 -1.48
CA GLY A 151 14.88 -11.36 -1.42
C GLY A 151 15.27 -12.51 -2.36
N ALA A 152 14.47 -13.57 -2.50
CA ALA A 152 14.86 -14.75 -3.29
C ALA A 152 14.96 -14.50 -4.82
N GLY A 153 14.29 -13.46 -5.34
CA GLY A 153 14.43 -13.04 -6.73
C GLY A 153 13.97 -14.09 -7.76
N PHE A 154 13.04 -14.98 -7.42
CA PHE A 154 12.47 -15.92 -8.39
C PHE A 154 11.58 -15.17 -9.41
N PRO A 155 11.60 -15.50 -10.71
CA PRO A 155 10.77 -14.82 -11.71
C PRO A 155 9.27 -14.97 -11.42
N THR A 156 8.56 -13.85 -11.25
CA THR A 156 7.17 -13.84 -10.80
C THR A 156 6.24 -14.49 -11.83
N GLY A 157 6.42 -14.17 -13.11
CA GLY A 157 5.62 -14.75 -14.19
C GLY A 157 5.76 -16.27 -14.32
N ILE A 158 6.95 -16.84 -14.07
CA ILE A 158 7.16 -18.29 -14.04
C ILE A 158 6.41 -18.94 -12.86
N LYS A 159 6.42 -18.29 -11.69
CA LYS A 159 5.67 -18.76 -10.51
C LYS A 159 4.17 -18.78 -10.81
N TRP A 160 3.64 -17.70 -11.40
CA TRP A 160 2.23 -17.61 -11.79
C TRP A 160 1.86 -18.64 -12.84
N LYS A 161 2.69 -18.83 -13.87
CA LYS A 161 2.48 -19.87 -14.89
C LYS A 161 2.40 -21.27 -14.27
N THR A 162 3.25 -21.58 -13.28
CA THR A 162 3.22 -22.87 -12.59
C THR A 162 1.89 -23.12 -11.87
N VAL A 163 1.31 -22.07 -11.25
CA VAL A 163 -0.01 -22.14 -10.60
C VAL A 163 -1.13 -22.22 -11.64
N LEU A 164 -1.05 -21.43 -12.71
CA LEU A 164 -2.02 -21.45 -13.81
C LEU A 164 -2.12 -22.83 -14.45
N ASP A 165 -0.98 -23.49 -14.70
CA ASP A 165 -0.88 -24.81 -15.32
C ASP A 165 -1.36 -25.96 -14.39
N GLN A 166 -1.67 -25.70 -13.11
CA GLN A 166 -2.30 -26.70 -12.24
C GLN A 166 -3.76 -26.98 -12.62
N PRO A 167 -4.27 -28.22 -12.40
CA PRO A 167 -5.65 -28.58 -12.67
C PRO A 167 -6.67 -27.61 -12.08
N ALA A 168 -7.85 -27.55 -12.69
CA ALA A 168 -8.96 -26.75 -12.18
C ALA A 168 -9.34 -27.17 -10.76
N GLY A 169 -9.62 -26.19 -9.91
CA GLY A 169 -9.90 -26.36 -8.49
C GLY A 169 -9.72 -25.05 -7.74
N GLN A 170 -9.87 -25.09 -6.42
CA GLN A 170 -9.63 -23.92 -5.59
C GLN A 170 -8.13 -23.55 -5.62
N LYS A 171 -7.84 -22.32 -6.03
CA LYS A 171 -6.50 -21.73 -6.00
C LYS A 171 -6.52 -20.50 -5.09
N TYR A 172 -5.35 -20.14 -4.57
CA TYR A 172 -5.20 -19.03 -3.63
C TYR A 172 -4.08 -18.07 -4.04
N VAL A 173 -4.26 -16.78 -3.71
CA VAL A 173 -3.19 -15.77 -3.73
C VAL A 173 -2.84 -15.44 -2.29
N VAL A 174 -1.58 -15.64 -1.90
CA VAL A 174 -1.11 -15.29 -0.55
C VAL A 174 -0.06 -14.19 -0.65
N CYS A 175 -0.35 -13.05 -0.05
CA CYS A 175 0.59 -11.97 0.19
C CYS A 175 1.31 -12.23 1.52
N ASN A 176 2.64 -12.28 1.45
CA ASN A 176 3.50 -12.33 2.63
C ASN A 176 3.82 -10.89 3.05
N ALA A 177 3.19 -10.42 4.13
CA ALA A 177 3.38 -9.11 4.73
C ALA A 177 3.93 -9.25 6.17
N ASP A 178 4.81 -10.23 6.39
CA ASP A 178 5.45 -10.44 7.69
C ASP A 178 6.61 -9.44 7.93
N GLU A 179 7.21 -8.86 6.87
CA GLU A 179 8.31 -7.87 6.85
C GLU A 179 9.17 -7.87 8.15
N GLY A 180 9.66 -9.04 8.53
CA GLY A 180 10.24 -9.26 9.87
C GLY A 180 11.66 -8.71 10.03
N ASP A 181 12.32 -8.38 8.92
CA ASP A 181 13.70 -7.89 8.89
C ASP A 181 13.82 -6.47 9.44
N SER A 182 14.77 -6.25 10.34
CA SER A 182 15.08 -4.92 10.85
C SER A 182 15.57 -4.00 9.73
N GLY A 183 15.07 -2.76 9.70
CA GLY A 183 15.44 -1.77 8.70
C GLY A 183 14.56 -1.78 7.45
N ASN A 184 13.64 -2.73 7.33
CA ASN A 184 12.63 -2.78 6.27
C ASN A 184 11.31 -2.18 6.77
N PHE A 185 10.66 -1.42 5.90
CA PHE A 185 9.37 -0.76 6.14
C PHE A 185 8.65 -0.44 4.82
N ALA A 186 9.11 -1.00 3.70
CA ALA A 186 8.58 -0.71 2.38
C ALA A 186 7.18 -1.32 2.24
N ASP A 187 6.98 -2.55 2.74
CA ASP A 187 5.69 -3.21 2.72
C ASP A 187 4.73 -2.46 3.65
N ARG A 188 5.17 -2.09 4.85
CA ARG A 188 4.40 -1.25 5.78
C ARG A 188 3.93 0.04 5.12
N MET A 189 4.86 0.82 4.54
CA MET A 189 4.55 2.08 3.88
C MET A 189 3.55 1.92 2.73
N LEU A 190 3.62 0.81 1.98
CA LEU A 190 2.69 0.55 0.91
C LEU A 190 1.29 0.21 1.43
N MET A 191 1.21 -0.66 2.44
CA MET A 191 -0.06 -1.05 3.06
C MET A 191 -0.76 0.12 3.79
N GLU A 192 0.01 1.05 4.34
CA GLU A 192 -0.53 2.23 5.01
C GLU A 192 -0.79 3.41 4.04
N GLY A 193 0.03 3.54 2.99
CA GLY A 193 0.06 4.73 2.11
C GLY A 193 -0.57 4.57 0.72
N ASP A 194 -0.71 3.34 0.21
CA ASP A 194 -1.36 3.02 -1.07
C ASP A 194 -1.95 1.58 -1.04
N PRO A 195 -2.84 1.24 -0.09
CA PRO A 195 -3.33 -0.12 0.11
C PRO A 195 -4.06 -0.69 -1.12
N PHE A 196 -4.72 0.17 -1.91
CA PHE A 196 -5.42 -0.25 -3.12
C PHE A 196 -4.47 -0.81 -4.18
N LEU A 197 -3.19 -0.41 -4.20
CA LEU A 197 -2.20 -1.00 -5.09
C LEU A 197 -1.93 -2.47 -4.76
N LEU A 198 -1.83 -2.80 -3.48
CA LEU A 198 -1.68 -4.20 -3.05
C LEU A 198 -2.92 -5.01 -3.43
N ILE A 199 -4.12 -4.46 -3.16
CA ILE A 199 -5.40 -5.10 -3.48
C ILE A 199 -5.52 -5.33 -4.98
N GLU A 200 -5.23 -4.31 -5.80
CA GLU A 200 -5.24 -4.42 -7.26
C GLU A 200 -4.24 -5.48 -7.74
N GLY A 201 -3.01 -5.47 -7.23
CA GLY A 201 -1.98 -6.44 -7.60
C GLY A 201 -2.36 -7.88 -7.26
N MET A 202 -2.94 -8.11 -6.08
CA MET A 202 -3.46 -9.43 -5.70
C MET A 202 -4.63 -9.86 -6.58
N THR A 203 -5.50 -8.94 -6.96
CA THR A 203 -6.64 -9.21 -7.84
C THR A 203 -6.18 -9.57 -9.26
N ILE A 204 -5.21 -8.84 -9.80
CA ILE A 204 -4.58 -9.17 -11.08
C ILE A 204 -3.93 -10.57 -11.02
N ALA A 205 -3.22 -10.88 -9.93
CA ALA A 205 -2.64 -12.20 -9.74
C ALA A 205 -3.72 -13.30 -9.72
N ALA A 206 -4.84 -13.04 -9.05
CA ALA A 206 -5.95 -13.96 -8.94
C ALA A 206 -6.63 -14.24 -10.29
N VAL A 207 -6.91 -13.18 -11.06
CA VAL A 207 -7.39 -13.29 -12.45
C VAL A 207 -6.42 -14.10 -13.29
N SER A 208 -5.11 -13.85 -13.15
CA SER A 208 -4.06 -14.51 -13.93
C SER A 208 -3.95 -16.02 -13.69
N VAL A 209 -4.20 -16.48 -12.46
CA VAL A 209 -4.02 -17.89 -12.08
C VAL A 209 -5.33 -18.65 -11.86
N GLY A 210 -6.47 -17.96 -11.93
CA GLY A 210 -7.79 -18.52 -11.65
C GLY A 210 -8.02 -18.80 -10.16
N ALA A 211 -7.55 -17.92 -9.28
CA ALA A 211 -7.81 -18.01 -7.83
C ALA A 211 -9.03 -17.19 -7.45
N SER A 212 -9.79 -17.66 -6.44
CA SER A 212 -10.94 -16.94 -5.88
C SER A 212 -10.77 -16.56 -4.41
N GLY A 213 -9.74 -17.08 -3.73
CA GLY A 213 -9.43 -16.75 -2.34
C GLY A 213 -8.05 -16.09 -2.18
N GLY A 214 -8.01 -14.99 -1.44
CA GLY A 214 -6.82 -14.22 -1.15
C GLY A 214 -6.55 -14.12 0.35
N TYR A 215 -5.28 -14.17 0.74
CA TYR A 215 -4.86 -13.91 2.11
C TYR A 215 -3.70 -12.91 2.15
N ILE A 216 -3.80 -11.91 3.01
CA ILE A 216 -2.66 -11.08 3.43
C ILE A 216 -2.24 -11.59 4.81
N TYR A 217 -1.08 -12.24 4.90
CA TYR A 217 -0.49 -12.62 6.17
C TYR A 217 0.33 -11.45 6.72
N LEU A 218 -0.27 -10.70 7.64
CA LEU A 218 0.27 -9.46 8.19
C LEU A 218 0.90 -9.72 9.56
N ARG A 219 2.14 -9.29 9.78
CA ARG A 219 2.77 -9.39 11.11
C ARG A 219 1.96 -8.68 12.21
N SER A 220 2.04 -9.20 13.44
CA SER A 220 1.38 -8.61 14.61
C SER A 220 1.86 -7.21 14.97
N GLU A 221 3.08 -6.84 14.58
CA GLU A 221 3.69 -5.56 14.95
C GLU A 221 3.21 -4.39 14.08
N TYR A 222 2.36 -4.61 13.06
CA TYR A 222 1.82 -3.57 12.18
C TYR A 222 0.30 -3.35 12.38
N PRO A 223 -0.13 -2.83 13.55
CA PRO A 223 -1.55 -2.60 13.82
C PRO A 223 -2.15 -1.50 12.94
N ASP A 224 -1.39 -0.46 12.57
CA ASP A 224 -1.90 0.63 11.72
C ASP A 224 -2.11 0.18 10.26
N ALA A 225 -1.24 -0.71 9.76
CA ALA A 225 -1.45 -1.37 8.48
C ALA A 225 -2.70 -2.26 8.51
N LEU A 226 -2.95 -2.98 9.62
CA LEU A 226 -4.17 -3.79 9.78
C LEU A 226 -5.44 -2.93 9.68
N LEU A 227 -5.47 -1.80 10.40
CA LEU A 227 -6.59 -0.86 10.36
C LEU A 227 -6.80 -0.32 8.93
N THR A 228 -5.71 0.16 8.31
CA THR A 228 -5.75 0.73 6.96
C THR A 228 -6.21 -0.30 5.92
N LEU A 229 -5.69 -1.52 5.96
CA LEU A 229 -6.09 -2.61 5.06
C LEU A 229 -7.55 -3.01 5.29
N THR A 230 -8.01 -3.06 6.54
CA THR A 230 -9.41 -3.40 6.85
C THR A 230 -10.36 -2.40 6.21
N GLU A 231 -10.08 -1.10 6.35
CA GLU A 231 -10.87 -0.03 5.74
C GLU A 231 -10.79 -0.05 4.20
N ALA A 232 -9.59 -0.22 3.64
CA ALA A 232 -9.38 -0.27 2.20
C ALA A 232 -10.06 -1.50 1.56
N LEU A 233 -10.00 -2.67 2.20
CA LEU A 233 -10.69 -3.88 1.72
C LEU A 233 -12.21 -3.71 1.74
N ALA A 234 -12.76 -3.06 2.78
CA ALA A 234 -14.19 -2.73 2.82
C ALA A 234 -14.57 -1.79 1.68
N ALA A 235 -13.82 -0.71 1.49
CA ALA A 235 -14.05 0.23 0.40
C ALA A 235 -13.95 -0.46 -0.98
N ALA A 236 -12.95 -1.32 -1.19
CA ALA A 236 -12.77 -2.04 -2.46
C ALA A 236 -13.94 -2.98 -2.75
N ARG A 237 -14.50 -3.65 -1.75
CA ARG A 237 -15.73 -4.45 -1.89
C ARG A 237 -16.93 -3.59 -2.24
N ASP A 238 -17.12 -2.47 -1.54
CA ASP A 238 -18.24 -1.56 -1.78
C ASP A 238 -18.21 -0.94 -3.19
N ALA A 239 -17.02 -0.70 -3.73
CA ALA A 239 -16.81 -0.21 -5.09
C ALA A 239 -16.84 -1.33 -6.16
N GLY A 240 -17.01 -2.60 -5.78
CA GLY A 240 -17.07 -3.73 -6.72
C GLY A 240 -15.71 -4.17 -7.28
N TYR A 241 -14.60 -3.82 -6.62
CA TYR A 241 -13.25 -4.25 -6.98
C TYR A 241 -12.80 -5.54 -6.27
N LEU A 242 -13.59 -6.04 -5.31
CA LEU A 242 -13.44 -7.34 -4.66
C LEU A 242 -14.80 -8.01 -4.50
N GLY A 243 -14.79 -9.32 -4.23
CA GLY A 243 -15.98 -10.15 -4.09
C GLY A 243 -16.39 -10.77 -5.42
N LYS A 244 -17.70 -10.80 -5.68
CA LYS A 244 -18.27 -11.38 -6.90
C LYS A 244 -18.30 -10.36 -8.03
N ALA A 245 -18.07 -10.84 -9.26
CA ALA A 245 -18.18 -10.05 -10.48
C ALA A 245 -17.31 -8.78 -10.45
N ILE A 246 -16.01 -8.96 -10.19
CA ILE A 246 -15.04 -7.87 -10.00
C ILE A 246 -15.04 -6.94 -11.22
N ALA A 247 -15.22 -5.65 -10.98
CA ALA A 247 -15.34 -4.61 -12.01
C ALA A 247 -16.39 -4.93 -13.09
N GLY A 248 -17.44 -5.68 -12.73
CA GLY A 248 -18.49 -6.13 -13.66
C GLY A 248 -18.12 -7.32 -14.54
N SER A 249 -16.99 -7.98 -14.28
CA SER A 249 -16.57 -9.20 -14.98
C SER A 249 -17.27 -10.47 -14.45
N ASP A 250 -16.90 -11.63 -14.97
CA ASP A 250 -17.30 -12.95 -14.48
C ASP A 250 -16.34 -13.53 -13.42
N HIS A 251 -15.28 -12.80 -13.05
CA HIS A 251 -14.32 -13.22 -12.05
C HIS A 251 -14.79 -12.94 -10.62
N GLU A 252 -14.45 -13.85 -9.71
CA GLU A 252 -14.66 -13.73 -8.26
C GLU A 252 -13.32 -13.84 -7.55
N PHE A 253 -13.03 -12.91 -6.65
CA PHE A 253 -11.86 -12.94 -5.78
C PHE A 253 -12.10 -12.06 -4.55
N ASP A 254 -11.83 -12.60 -3.35
CA ASP A 254 -11.93 -11.85 -2.10
C ASP A 254 -10.67 -12.08 -1.25
N ILE A 255 -10.35 -11.13 -0.38
CA ILE A 255 -9.12 -11.10 0.42
C ILE A 255 -9.45 -11.01 1.92
N GLU A 256 -8.87 -11.92 2.70
CA GLU A 256 -8.85 -11.82 4.16
C GLU A 256 -7.46 -11.39 4.67
N VAL A 257 -7.43 -10.54 5.70
CA VAL A 257 -6.19 -10.28 6.46
C VAL A 257 -6.09 -11.28 7.60
N ARG A 258 -4.94 -11.94 7.73
CA ARG A 258 -4.60 -12.84 8.84
C ARG A 258 -3.42 -12.27 9.59
N VAL A 259 -3.63 -11.99 10.87
CA VAL A 259 -2.60 -11.43 11.74
C VAL A 259 -1.71 -12.55 12.26
N GLY A 260 -0.40 -12.41 12.06
CA GLY A 260 0.62 -13.30 12.61
C GLY A 260 0.73 -13.20 14.13
N ALA A 261 1.64 -13.98 14.72
CA ALA A 261 1.79 -14.10 16.17
C ALA A 261 3.25 -13.90 16.63
N GLY A 262 3.95 -12.91 16.05
CA GLY A 262 5.29 -12.48 16.48
C GLY A 262 6.43 -13.45 16.17
N ALA A 263 6.30 -14.26 15.12
CA ALA A 263 7.29 -15.27 14.75
C ALA A 263 7.98 -14.92 13.42
N TYR A 264 9.22 -14.41 13.49
CA TYR A 264 10.04 -14.06 12.32
C TYR A 264 10.15 -15.17 11.27
N ILE A 265 10.15 -16.45 11.71
CA ILE A 265 10.23 -17.60 10.80
C ILE A 265 9.00 -17.71 9.89
N CYS A 266 7.86 -17.11 10.26
CA CYS A 266 6.68 -17.06 9.41
C CYS A 266 6.84 -16.14 8.19
N GLY A 267 7.94 -15.39 8.07
CA GLY A 267 8.35 -14.78 6.80
C GLY A 267 8.79 -15.82 5.75
N GLU A 268 9.14 -17.05 6.15
CA GLU A 268 9.39 -18.15 5.20
C GLU A 268 8.05 -18.68 4.67
N GLU A 269 7.95 -18.84 3.34
CA GLU A 269 6.67 -19.09 2.67
C GLU A 269 5.91 -20.33 3.16
N THR A 270 6.58 -21.41 3.59
CA THR A 270 5.89 -22.61 4.07
C THR A 270 5.53 -22.55 5.55
N ALA A 271 6.36 -21.90 6.37
CA ALA A 271 6.00 -21.61 7.76
C ALA A 271 4.80 -20.64 7.84
N MET A 272 4.73 -19.65 6.94
CA MET A 272 3.57 -18.78 6.76
C MET A 272 2.30 -19.59 6.48
N LEU A 273 2.37 -20.55 5.54
CA LEU A 273 1.23 -21.40 5.16
C LEU A 273 0.77 -22.29 6.32
N GLU A 274 1.71 -22.88 7.08
CA GLU A 274 1.36 -23.59 8.32
C GLU A 274 0.61 -22.69 9.31
N SER A 275 1.06 -21.44 9.47
CA SER A 275 0.40 -20.48 10.36
C SER A 275 -0.99 -20.09 9.86
N LEU A 276 -1.18 -19.90 8.54
CA LEU A 276 -2.48 -19.63 7.94
C LEU A 276 -3.48 -20.79 8.15
N GLU A 277 -2.97 -22.02 8.18
CA GLU A 277 -3.73 -23.24 8.48
C GLU A 277 -3.97 -23.47 9.98
N GLY A 278 -3.55 -22.53 10.84
CA GLY A 278 -3.75 -22.61 12.30
C GLY A 278 -2.78 -23.55 13.02
N LYS A 279 -1.67 -23.93 12.37
CA LYS A 279 -0.61 -24.77 12.93
C LYS A 279 0.56 -23.91 13.42
N ARG A 280 1.55 -24.57 14.03
CA ARG A 280 2.82 -23.92 14.37
C ARG A 280 3.58 -23.59 13.08
N GLY A 281 4.16 -22.40 12.99
CA GLY A 281 5.00 -21.97 11.86
C GLY A 281 6.32 -22.74 11.77
N VAL A 282 6.25 -23.99 11.33
CA VAL A 282 7.40 -24.87 11.09
C VAL A 282 7.58 -24.99 9.58
N VAL A 283 8.81 -24.77 9.10
CA VAL A 283 9.14 -24.88 7.67
C VAL A 283 8.83 -26.30 7.17
N ARG A 284 8.12 -26.40 6.04
CA ARG A 284 7.85 -27.67 5.36
C ARG A 284 9.06 -28.10 4.53
N ALA A 285 9.28 -29.41 4.42
CA ALA A 285 10.25 -29.92 3.46
C ALA A 285 9.82 -29.58 2.03
N LYS A 286 10.77 -29.19 1.18
CA LYS A 286 10.58 -28.99 -0.26
C LYS A 286 11.40 -30.06 -0.99
N PRO A 287 10.82 -30.85 -1.93
CA PRO A 287 9.49 -30.75 -2.53
C PRO A 287 8.32 -31.22 -1.63
N PRO A 288 7.04 -30.85 -1.95
CA PRO A 288 6.59 -30.09 -3.13
C PRO A 288 6.72 -28.56 -2.99
N LEU A 289 6.65 -27.85 -4.13
CA LEU A 289 6.61 -26.38 -4.16
C LEU A 289 5.21 -25.86 -3.79
N PRO A 290 5.10 -24.72 -3.08
CA PRO A 290 3.80 -24.12 -2.76
C PRO A 290 2.93 -23.76 -3.97
N ALA A 291 3.55 -23.54 -5.15
CA ALA A 291 2.82 -23.28 -6.39
C ALA A 291 2.05 -24.51 -6.92
N ILE A 292 2.35 -25.72 -6.41
CA ILE A 292 1.70 -26.99 -6.76
C ILE A 292 0.82 -27.46 -5.59
N ALA A 293 1.38 -27.48 -4.38
CA ALA A 293 0.67 -27.86 -3.16
C ALA A 293 1.08 -26.89 -2.04
N GLY A 294 0.23 -25.89 -1.80
CA GLY A 294 0.52 -24.73 -0.95
C GLY A 294 -0.43 -24.62 0.23
N LEU A 295 -1.41 -23.73 0.13
CA LEU A 295 -2.40 -23.49 1.19
C LEU A 295 -3.54 -24.52 1.11
N PHE A 296 -3.79 -25.21 2.23
CA PHE A 296 -4.72 -26.36 2.38
C PHE A 296 -4.34 -27.58 1.52
#